data_AF-A0AAV4I2I8-F1
#
_entry.id   AF-A0AAV4I2I8-F1
#
_cell.length_a   1.000
_cell.length_b   1.000
_cell.length_c   1.000
_cell.angle_alpha   90.00
_cell.angle_beta   90.00
_cell.angle_gamma   90.00
#
_symmetry.space_group_name_H-M   'P 1'
#
loop_
_entity.id
_entity.type
_entity.pdbx_description
1 polymer ?
#
loop_
_entity_poly.entity_id
_entity_poly.type
_entity_poly.pdbx_seq_one_letter_code
_entity_poly.pdbx_strand_id
1 'polypeptide(L)'
;MDVDSLRDEFESNTEWRLRRQFLETNIDSLPLDRLICLSRCFINMAVYGCSYPRQVMLEIQERGRGLVEEVEAGKKAQAKQEFSQSFVKRS
;
A
#
# COMPACT_ATOMS: atom_id res chain seq x y z
N MET A 1 -3.59 18.01 -11.69
CA MET A 1 -2.55 18.10 -10.64
C MET A 1 -1.49 17.08 -10.97
N ASP A 2 -0.22 17.45 -10.85
CA ASP A 2 0.88 16.49 -11.07
C ASP A 2 1.04 15.59 -9.84
N VAL A 3 0.79 14.29 -9.99
CA VAL A 3 0.91 13.31 -8.89
C VAL A 3 2.37 13.15 -8.47
N ASP A 4 3.32 13.26 -9.39
CA ASP A 4 4.73 13.03 -9.09
C ASP A 4 5.31 14.10 -8.14
N SER A 5 4.68 15.28 -8.08
CA SER A 5 4.97 16.33 -7.10
C SER A 5 4.61 15.97 -5.65
N LEU A 6 3.83 14.90 -5.43
CA LEU A 6 3.39 14.44 -4.10
C LEU A 6 4.30 13.35 -3.50
N ARG A 7 5.35 12.94 -4.21
CA ARG A 7 6.32 11.96 -3.74
C ARG A 7 7.20 12.52 -2.62
N ASP A 8 7.37 11.75 -1.55
CA ASP A 8 8.29 12.12 -0.46
C ASP A 8 9.74 11.70 -0.81
N GLU A 9 10.74 12.50 -0.41
CA GLU A 9 12.17 12.27 -0.74
C GLU A 9 12.69 10.91 -0.28
N PHE A 10 12.24 10.47 0.89
CA PHE A 10 12.68 9.23 1.52
C PHE A 10 11.76 8.03 1.23
N GLU A 11 10.84 8.17 0.28
CA GLU A 11 9.91 7.11 -0.10
C GLU A 11 10.58 6.12 -1.05
N SER A 12 10.61 4.84 -0.66
CA SER A 12 11.16 3.77 -1.49
C SER A 12 10.37 3.64 -2.80
N ASN A 13 11.00 3.06 -3.83
CA ASN A 13 10.34 2.87 -5.12
C ASN A 13 9.09 1.98 -5.02
N THR A 14 9.08 1.00 -4.11
CA THR A 14 7.93 0.11 -3.89
C THR A 14 6.77 0.88 -3.25
N GLU A 15 7.06 1.67 -2.21
CA GLU A 15 6.05 2.52 -1.55
C GLU A 15 5.49 3.53 -2.54
N TRP A 16 6.36 4.23 -3.28
CA TRP A 16 5.93 5.23 -4.24
C TRP A 16 5.06 4.63 -5.34
N ARG A 17 5.43 3.48 -5.91
CA ARG A 17 4.61 2.81 -6.94
C ARG A 17 3.19 2.56 -6.45
N LEU A 18 3.04 1.99 -5.26
CA LEU A 18 1.73 1.66 -4.67
C LEU A 18 0.95 2.94 -4.32
N ARG A 19 1.62 3.94 -3.73
CA ARG A 19 1.00 5.19 -3.31
C ARG A 19 0.55 6.02 -4.51
N ARG A 20 1.38 6.11 -5.55
CA ARG A 20 1.08 6.80 -6.80
C ARG A 20 -0.17 6.24 -7.46
N GLN A 21 -0.30 4.91 -7.53
CA GLN A 21 -1.50 4.28 -8.08
C GLN A 21 -2.75 4.57 -7.22
N PHE A 22 -2.62 4.60 -5.89
CA PHE A 22 -3.70 5.01 -5.00
C PHE A 22 -4.10 6.48 -5.23
N LEU A 23 -3.11 7.38 -5.38
CA LEU A 23 -3.33 8.80 -5.67
C LEU A 23 -4.06 9.00 -7.00
N GLU A 24 -3.55 8.41 -8.08
CA GLU A 24 -4.15 8.50 -9.44
C GLU A 24 -5.59 7.99 -9.47
N THR A 25 -5.88 6.90 -8.77
CA THR A 25 -7.23 6.32 -8.73
C THR A 25 -8.25 7.21 -8.01
N ASN A 26 -7.81 8.03 -7.06
CA ASN A 26 -8.69 8.76 -6.15
C ASN A 26 -8.65 10.28 -6.30
N ILE A 27 -7.79 10.82 -7.17
CA ILE A 27 -7.51 12.25 -7.28
C ILE A 27 -8.74 13.10 -7.59
N ASP A 28 -9.66 12.57 -8.40
CA ASP A 28 -10.89 13.28 -8.80
C ASP A 28 -12.02 13.14 -7.78
N SER A 29 -11.88 12.26 -6.79
CA SER A 29 -12.93 11.89 -5.84
C SER A 29 -12.70 12.39 -4.42
N LEU A 30 -11.51 12.90 -4.11
CA LEU A 30 -11.12 13.32 -2.76
C LEU A 30 -10.52 14.72 -2.76
N PRO A 31 -10.80 15.54 -1.74
CA PRO A 31 -10.01 16.74 -1.47
C PRO A 31 -8.53 16.39 -1.27
N LEU A 32 -7.63 17.26 -1.72
CA LEU A 32 -6.19 17.02 -1.72
C LEU A 32 -5.65 16.55 -0.36
N ASP A 33 -6.01 17.24 0.72
CA ASP A 33 -5.52 16.90 2.06
C ASP A 33 -5.98 15.50 2.50
N ARG A 34 -7.22 15.13 2.15
CA ARG A 34 -7.76 13.80 2.46
C ARG A 34 -7.08 12.73 1.61
N LEU A 35 -6.86 13.02 0.32
CA LEU A 35 -6.16 12.13 -0.61
C LEU A 35 -4.74 11.82 -0.13
N ILE A 36 -3.97 12.86 0.22
CA ILE A 36 -2.60 12.70 0.72
C ILE A 36 -2.61 11.90 2.03
N CYS A 37 -3.46 12.28 2.99
CA CYS A 37 -3.56 11.58 4.27
C CYS A 37 -3.91 10.10 4.09
N LEU A 38 -4.93 9.80 3.28
CA LEU A 38 -5.41 8.43 3.08
C LEU A 38 -4.41 7.58 2.30
N SER A 39 -3.69 8.15 1.33
CA SER A 39 -2.64 7.43 0.59
C SER A 39 -1.47 7.02 1.49
N ARG A 40 -1.11 7.87 2.46
CA ARG A 40 -0.09 7.54 3.48
C ARG A 40 -0.59 6.47 4.44
N CYS A 41 -1.84 6.55 4.91
CA CYS A 41 -2.44 5.51 5.73
C CYS A 41 -2.52 4.16 4.99
N PHE A 42 -2.83 4.18 3.69
CA PHE A 42 -2.82 2.99 2.85
C PHE A 42 -1.44 2.34 2.82
N ILE A 43 -0.36 3.10 2.55
CA ILE A 43 1.00 2.56 2.59
C ILE A 43 1.36 2.00 3.97
N ASN A 44 1.05 2.73 5.04
CA ASN A 44 1.36 2.28 6.38
C ASN A 44 0.64 0.97 6.73
N MET A 45 -0.61 0.82 6.30
CA MET A 45 -1.37 -0.42 6.46
C MET A 45 -0.80 -1.54 5.58
N ALA A 46 -0.60 -1.26 4.29
CA ALA A 46 -0.24 -2.26 3.28
C ALA A 46 1.20 -2.76 3.44
N VAL A 47 2.15 -1.88 3.73
CA VAL A 47 3.58 -2.22 3.83
C VAL A 47 3.97 -2.55 5.27
N TYR A 48 3.57 -1.74 6.24
CA TYR A 48 4.01 -1.87 7.63
C TYR A 48 2.99 -2.56 8.56
N GLY A 49 1.79 -2.88 8.07
CA GLY A 49 0.76 -3.57 8.86
C GLY A 49 0.08 -2.69 9.92
N CYS A 50 0.15 -1.37 9.79
CA CYS A 50 -0.52 -0.46 10.71
C CYS A 50 -2.05 -0.58 10.62
N SER A 51 -2.72 -0.31 11.74
CA SER A 51 -4.18 -0.26 11.83
C SER A 51 -4.65 1.11 12.28
N TYR A 52 -5.80 1.52 11.75
CA TYR A 52 -6.43 2.82 12.01
C TYR A 52 -7.88 2.61 12.49
N PRO A 53 -8.59 3.66 12.94
CA PRO A 53 -9.99 3.55 13.29
C PRO A 53 -10.82 2.91 12.16
N ARG A 54 -11.84 2.13 12.53
CA ARG A 54 -12.62 1.29 11.60
C ARG A 54 -13.08 2.01 10.34
N GLN A 55 -13.56 3.25 10.47
CA GLN A 55 -14.04 4.03 9.33
C GLN A 55 -12.92 4.32 8.30
N VAL A 56 -11.71 4.61 8.78
CA VAL A 56 -10.53 4.83 7.92
C VAL A 56 -10.14 3.52 7.22
N MET A 57 -10.15 2.40 7.96
CA MET A 57 -9.82 1.09 7.39
C MET A 57 -10.78 0.70 6.26
N LEU A 58 -12.08 0.93 6.44
CA LEU A 58 -13.08 0.67 5.40
C LEU A 58 -12.87 1.54 4.17
N GLU A 59 -12.60 2.82 4.37
CA GLU A 59 -12.36 3.74 3.24
C GLU A 59 -11.10 3.36 2.46
N ILE A 60 -10.02 2.97 3.14
CA ILE A 60 -8.80 2.47 2.49
C ILE A 60 -9.09 1.20 1.69
N GLN A 61 -9.87 0.26 2.23
CA GLN A 61 -10.22 -0.98 1.53
C GLN A 61 -11.09 -0.72 0.29
N GLU A 62 -12.04 0.21 0.38
CA GLU A 62 -12.91 0.58 -0.73
C GLU A 62 -12.11 1.24 -1.86
N ARG A 63 -11.29 2.23 -1.52
CA ARG A 63 -10.53 3.06 -2.46
C ARG A 63 -9.25 2.41 -2.99
N GLY A 64 -8.70 1.47 -2.23
CA GLY A 64 -7.50 0.68 -2.55
C GLY A 64 -7.82 -0.73 -3.02
N ARG A 65 -9.06 -1.01 -3.45
CA ARG A 65 -9.44 -2.33 -3.99
C ARG A 65 -8.53 -2.71 -5.16
N GLY A 66 -8.13 -3.98 -5.24
CA GLY A 66 -7.14 -4.46 -6.21
C GLY A 66 -5.69 -4.19 -5.80
N LEU A 67 -5.37 -2.99 -5.29
CA LEU A 67 -4.05 -2.68 -4.74
C LEU A 67 -3.75 -3.47 -3.46
N VAL A 68 -4.72 -3.53 -2.54
CA VAL A 68 -4.59 -4.34 -1.31
C VAL A 68 -4.41 -5.81 -1.65
N GLU A 69 -5.14 -6.32 -2.64
CA GLU A 69 -5.07 -7.71 -3.09
C GLU A 69 -3.70 -8.04 -3.69
N GLU A 70 -3.13 -7.12 -4.49
CA GLU A 70 -1.77 -7.24 -5.03
C GLU A 70 -0.72 -7.35 -3.92
N VAL A 71 -0.78 -6.46 -2.92
CA VAL A 71 0.16 -6.45 -1.79
C VAL A 71 0.05 -7.72 -0.97
N GLU A 72 -1.17 -8.17 -0.66
CA GLU A 72 -1.40 -9.40 0.10
C GLU A 72 -0.95 -10.65 -0.67
N ALA A 73 -1.16 -10.69 -1.99
CA ALA A 73 -0.65 -11.77 -2.83
C ALA A 73 0.89 -11.79 -2.85
N GLY A 74 1.53 -10.62 -2.94
CA GLY A 74 2.98 -10.47 -2.87
C GLY A 74 3.57 -10.98 -1.56
N LYS A 75 2.99 -10.58 -0.42
CA LYS A 75 3.42 -11.06 0.91
C LYS A 75 3.29 -12.57 1.05
N LYS A 76 2.18 -13.16 0.58
CA LYS A 76 1.96 -14.62 0.61
C LYS A 76 2.98 -15.37 -0.25
N ALA A 77 3.30 -14.83 -1.43
CA ALA A 77 4.30 -15.43 -2.31
C ALA A 77 5.70 -15.40 -1.66
N GLN A 78 6.08 -14.28 -1.04
CA GLN A 78 7.35 -14.13 -0.32
C GLN A 78 7.45 -15.11 0.86
N ALA A 79 6.42 -15.16 1.71
CA ALA A 79 6.38 -16.08 2.85
C ALA A 79 6.50 -17.56 2.41
N LYS A 80 5.86 -17.94 1.29
CA LYS A 80 5.97 -19.30 0.73
C LYS A 80 7.38 -19.61 0.26
N GLN A 81 8.07 -18.65 -0.37
CA GLN A 81 9.45 -18.82 -0.82
C GLN A 81 10.40 -18.95 0.37
N GLU A 82 10.29 -18.10 1.39
CA GLU A 82 11.11 -18.15 2.60
C GLU A 82 10.93 -19.47 3.35
N PHE A 83 9.69 -19.95 3.48
CA PHE A 83 9.41 -21.24 4.08
C PHE A 83 10.07 -22.39 3.31
N SER A 84 9.95 -22.39 1.98
CA SER A 84 10.57 -23.41 1.12
C SER A 84 12.10 -23.41 1.24
N GLN A 85 12.74 -22.24 1.23
CA GLN A 85 14.20 -22.14 1.37
C GLN A 85 14.68 -22.59 2.76
N SER A 86 13.91 -22.25 3.80
CA SER A 86 14.20 -22.64 5.19
C SER A 86 14.08 -24.14 5.42
N PHE A 87 13.12 -24.79 4.75
CA PHE A 87 12.93 -26.25 4.80
C PHE A 87 14.09 -26.99 4.12
N VAL A 88 14.52 -26.54 2.94
CA VAL A 88 15.65 -27.13 2.21
C VAL A 88 16.97 -27.01 2.98
N LYS A 89 17.21 -25.90 3.68
CA LYS A 89 18.45 -25.69 4.47
C LYS A 89 18.53 -26.53 5.75
N ARG A 90 17.43 -27.13 6.21
CA ARG A 90 17.36 -27.93 7.44
C ARG A 90 17.37 -29.45 7.19
N SER A 91 17.39 -29.89 5.93
CA SER A 91 17.40 -31.30 5.54
C SER A 91 18.80 -31.81 5.22
#